data_AF-A0A9N7MRS5-F1
#
_entry.id   AF-A0A9N7MRS5-F1
#
_cell.length_a   1.000
_cell.length_b   1.000
_cell.length_c   1.000
_cell.angle_alpha   90.00
_cell.angle_beta   90.00
_cell.angle_gamma   90.00
#
_symmetry.space_group_name_H-M   'P 1'
#
loop_
_entity.id
_entity.type
_entity.pdbx_description
1 polymer ?
#
loop_
_entity_poly.entity_id
_entity_poly.type
_entity_poly.pdbx_seq_one_letter_code
_entity_poly.pdbx_strand_id
1 'polypeptide(L)'
;MEIDISRGNANEVLHASSFSTLPSYLRALSDTPNRLFLRAFSASTSSDEIARSRSGSTLKRTLRWYDLVGLGLGGMVGAGVFVTTGHAARLLAGPSVVLSYAIAGFCALLSALCYTEFAVDMPVAGGAFSYIRVTLGEFPAFLAGANLIAEYVLSNAAVARGFTAYLGTALGLPGPTRLRITIRTLPDGYNQMDPIAVALILLLTLVICYRCK
;
A
#
# COMPACT_ATOMS: atom_id res chain seq x y z
N MET A 1 7.31 -6.37 59.48
CA MET A 1 7.46 -7.18 58.24
C MET A 1 7.25 -6.23 57.09
N GLU A 2 8.37 -5.68 56.65
CA GLU A 2 8.52 -4.63 55.64
C GLU A 2 8.33 -5.27 54.25
N ILE A 3 7.43 -4.73 53.43
CA ILE A 3 7.37 -5.07 52.01
C ILE A 3 7.48 -3.76 51.22
N ASP A 4 8.59 -3.72 50.52
CA ASP A 4 9.30 -2.61 49.91
C ASP A 4 8.53 -1.98 48.72
N ILE A 5 8.15 -0.72 48.87
CA ILE A 5 7.58 0.14 47.82
C ILE A 5 8.76 0.71 47.02
N SER A 6 9.43 -0.13 46.23
CA SER A 6 10.54 0.32 45.37
C SER A 6 10.72 -0.54 44.11
N ARG A 7 9.61 -0.83 43.40
CA ARG A 7 9.64 -1.47 42.08
C ARG A 7 8.90 -0.72 40.98
N GLY A 8 8.42 0.50 41.27
CA GLY A 8 7.65 1.32 40.33
C GLY A 8 8.46 2.14 39.33
N ASN A 9 9.79 2.28 39.49
CA ASN A 9 10.56 3.29 38.75
C ASN A 9 11.58 2.74 37.73
N ALA A 10 11.78 1.42 37.64
CA ALA A 10 12.81 0.85 36.77
C ALA A 10 12.34 0.58 35.32
N ASN A 11 11.04 0.30 35.13
CA ASN A 11 10.51 -0.08 33.81
C ASN A 11 10.08 1.12 32.95
N GLU A 12 9.77 2.27 33.56
CA GLU A 12 9.44 3.51 32.84
C GLU A 12 10.70 4.19 32.29
N VAL A 13 11.82 4.13 33.04
CA VAL A 13 13.10 4.72 32.64
C VAL A 13 13.78 3.95 31.50
N LEU A 14 13.54 2.63 31.40
CA LEU A 14 14.07 1.80 30.30
C LEU A 14 13.38 2.05 28.95
N HIS A 15 12.10 2.45 28.94
CA HIS A 15 11.39 2.75 27.69
C HIS A 15 11.70 4.14 27.13
N ALA A 16 12.02 5.12 27.98
CA ALA A 16 12.37 6.48 27.56
C ALA A 16 13.83 6.61 27.05
N SER A 17 14.76 5.84 27.61
CA SER A 17 16.21 5.89 27.27
C SER A 17 16.61 5.01 26.07
N SER A 18 15.74 4.10 25.63
CA SER A 18 16.01 3.21 24.50
C SER A 18 16.06 3.95 23.14
N PHE A 19 15.46 5.13 23.05
CA PHE A 19 15.33 5.89 21.81
C PHE A 19 16.33 7.06 21.65
N SER A 20 17.21 7.32 22.63
CA SER A 20 18.10 8.49 22.60
C SER A 20 19.48 8.25 21.98
N THR A 21 19.86 6.99 21.72
CA THR A 21 21.24 6.65 21.34
C THR A 21 21.26 5.82 20.05
N LEU A 22 21.86 6.39 18.99
CA LEU A 22 22.05 5.77 17.66
C LEU A 22 22.55 4.30 17.72
N PRO A 23 23.54 3.93 18.56
CA PRO A 23 23.96 2.53 18.74
C PRO A 23 22.89 1.60 19.35
N SER A 24 21.96 2.12 20.16
CA SER A 24 20.84 1.35 20.71
C SER A 24 19.82 1.02 19.62
N TYR A 25 19.56 1.97 18.70
CA TYR A 25 18.70 1.76 17.54
C TYR A 25 19.31 0.75 16.56
N LEU A 26 20.64 0.82 16.37
CA LEU A 26 21.39 -0.10 15.52
C LEU A 26 21.40 -1.55 16.07
N ARG A 27 21.53 -1.71 17.40
CA ARG A 27 21.37 -3.01 18.07
C ARG A 27 19.93 -3.52 18.06
N ALA A 28 18.95 -2.64 18.23
CA ALA A 28 17.53 -3.02 18.12
C ALA A 28 17.19 -3.49 16.70
N LEU A 29 17.68 -2.80 15.67
CA LEU A 29 17.55 -3.21 14.28
C LEU A 29 18.24 -4.55 14.00
N SER A 30 19.40 -4.80 14.59
CA SER A 30 20.11 -6.09 14.43
C SER A 30 19.45 -7.26 15.15
N ASP A 31 18.69 -7.01 16.22
CA ASP A 31 17.93 -8.04 16.95
C ASP A 31 16.51 -8.28 16.38
N THR A 32 16.03 -7.37 15.53
CA THR A 32 14.75 -7.49 14.83
C THR A 32 14.65 -8.73 13.91
N PRO A 33 15.67 -9.13 13.13
CA PRO A 33 15.58 -10.32 12.26
C PRO A 33 15.33 -11.61 13.04
N ASN A 34 16.00 -11.86 14.17
CA ASN A 34 15.80 -13.08 14.95
C ASN A 34 14.41 -13.14 15.61
N ARG A 35 13.86 -12.00 16.04
CA ARG A 35 12.50 -11.94 16.61
C ARG A 35 11.40 -12.08 15.56
N LEU A 36 11.62 -11.53 14.37
CA LEU A 36 10.74 -11.75 13.22
C LEU A 36 10.81 -13.20 12.76
N PHE A 37 12.00 -13.81 12.73
CA PHE A 37 12.17 -15.21 12.33
C PHE A 37 11.50 -16.20 13.30
N LEU A 38 11.62 -15.97 14.62
CA LEU A 38 10.93 -16.80 15.62
C LEU A 38 9.41 -16.63 15.63
N ARG A 39 8.89 -15.44 15.27
CA ARG A 39 7.46 -15.23 15.03
C ARG A 39 6.99 -15.71 13.66
N ALA A 40 7.88 -15.78 12.66
CA ALA A 40 7.59 -16.17 11.29
C ALA A 40 7.12 -17.63 11.13
N PHE A 41 7.36 -18.47 12.14
CA PHE A 41 6.90 -19.86 12.18
C PHE A 41 5.65 -20.09 13.04
N SER A 42 5.13 -19.06 13.71
CA SER A 42 3.88 -19.18 14.45
C SER A 42 2.73 -18.85 13.50
N ALA A 43 2.07 -19.88 12.97
CA ALA A 43 0.82 -19.71 12.24
C ALA A 43 -0.24 -19.19 13.21
N SER A 44 -0.70 -17.95 13.02
CA SER A 44 -1.88 -17.46 13.73
C SER A 44 -3.10 -18.19 13.17
N THR A 45 -3.89 -18.81 14.04
CA THR A 45 -5.10 -19.53 13.63
C THR A 45 -6.16 -18.53 13.15
N SER A 46 -6.97 -18.93 12.17
CA SER A 46 -8.11 -18.16 11.64
C SER A 46 -8.99 -17.54 12.74
N SER A 47 -9.26 -18.31 13.79
CA SER A 47 -10.03 -17.90 14.97
C SER A 47 -9.41 -16.71 15.72
N ASP A 48 -8.07 -16.66 15.82
CA ASP A 48 -7.36 -15.57 16.48
C ASP A 48 -7.46 -14.29 15.66
N GLU A 49 -7.44 -14.38 14.33
CA GLU A 49 -7.51 -13.20 13.45
C GLU A 49 -8.92 -12.61 13.39
N ILE A 50 -9.96 -13.45 13.40
CA ILE A 50 -11.35 -13.01 13.55
C ILE A 50 -11.57 -12.36 14.92
N ALA A 51 -11.02 -12.94 16.00
CA ALA A 51 -11.08 -12.36 17.34
C ALA A 51 -10.36 -11.01 17.43
N ARG A 52 -9.18 -10.87 16.78
CA ARG A 52 -8.43 -9.62 16.69
C ARG A 52 -9.17 -8.55 15.90
N SER A 53 -9.79 -8.94 14.77
CA SER A 53 -10.59 -8.03 13.94
C SER A 53 -11.79 -7.47 14.71
N ARG A 54 -12.39 -8.27 15.61
CA ARG A 54 -13.47 -7.84 16.51
C ARG A 54 -13.00 -6.94 17.68
N SER A 55 -11.70 -6.93 17.99
CA SER A 55 -11.09 -6.10 19.03
C SER A 55 -10.80 -4.66 18.57
N GLY A 56 -10.93 -4.38 17.25
CA GLY A 56 -10.81 -3.03 16.69
C GLY A 56 -11.98 -2.10 17.07
N SER A 57 -11.76 -0.79 16.92
CA SER A 57 -12.76 0.25 17.16
C SER A 57 -14.13 -0.08 16.53
N THR A 58 -15.20 0.05 17.31
CA THR A 58 -16.57 -0.34 16.90
C THR A 58 -17.13 0.64 15.86
N LEU A 59 -16.79 0.45 14.59
CA LEU A 59 -17.34 1.21 13.46
C LEU A 59 -18.77 0.75 13.14
N LYS A 60 -19.69 1.70 12.95
CA LYS A 60 -21.05 1.40 12.47
C LYS A 60 -20.98 0.93 11.02
N ARG A 61 -21.58 -0.22 10.72
CA ARG A 61 -21.67 -0.77 9.37
C ARG A 61 -22.73 -0.01 8.56
N THR A 62 -22.32 1.04 7.85
CA THR A 62 -23.21 1.90 7.05
C THR A 62 -23.13 1.64 5.54
N LEU A 63 -22.09 0.96 5.06
CA LEU A 63 -21.90 0.66 3.64
C LEU A 63 -22.89 -0.39 3.13
N ARG A 64 -23.67 -0.02 2.11
CA ARG A 64 -24.53 -0.95 1.35
C ARG A 64 -23.74 -1.55 0.18
N TRP A 65 -24.33 -2.54 -0.49
CA TRP A 65 -23.66 -3.23 -1.61
C TRP A 65 -23.34 -2.31 -2.78
N TYR A 66 -24.21 -1.34 -3.09
CA TYR A 66 -23.95 -0.35 -4.13
C TYR A 66 -22.75 0.55 -3.80
N ASP A 67 -22.61 0.94 -2.53
CA ASP A 67 -21.48 1.75 -2.07
C ASP A 67 -20.17 0.96 -2.20
N LEU A 68 -20.19 -0.34 -1.89
CA LEU A 68 -19.05 -1.24 -2.07
C LEU A 68 -18.65 -1.39 -3.55
N VAL A 69 -19.63 -1.53 -4.45
CA VAL A 69 -19.38 -1.58 -5.90
C VAL A 69 -18.81 -0.25 -6.39
N GLY A 70 -19.36 0.88 -5.93
CA GLY A 70 -18.86 2.21 -6.26
C GLY A 70 -17.43 2.44 -5.77
N LEU A 71 -17.11 2.00 -4.55
CA LEU A 71 -15.75 2.06 -4.00
C LEU A 71 -14.78 1.18 -4.80
N GLY A 72 -15.19 -0.04 -5.19
CA GLY A 72 -14.38 -0.92 -6.02
C GLY A 72 -14.08 -0.32 -7.39
N LEU A 73 -15.11 0.18 -8.08
CA LEU A 73 -14.96 0.81 -9.40
C LEU A 73 -14.12 2.08 -9.33
N GLY A 74 -14.32 2.92 -8.30
CA GLY A 74 -13.53 4.12 -8.07
C GLY A 74 -12.06 3.84 -7.74
N GLY A 75 -11.76 2.71 -7.10
CA GLY A 75 -10.38 2.26 -6.85
C GLY A 75 -9.68 1.72 -8.10
N MET A 76 -10.42 1.12 -9.03
CA MET A 76 -9.86 0.54 -10.27
C MET A 76 -9.69 1.55 -11.40
N VAL A 77 -10.65 2.46 -11.58
CA VAL A 77 -10.65 3.44 -12.68
C VAL A 77 -9.80 4.65 -12.27
N GLY A 78 -8.53 4.66 -12.68
CA GLY A 78 -7.60 5.75 -12.39
C GLY A 78 -6.89 6.32 -13.63
N ALA A 79 -5.89 7.19 -13.40
CA ALA A 79 -5.09 7.79 -14.47
C ALA A 79 -4.36 6.76 -15.35
N GLY A 80 -4.13 5.54 -14.82
CA GLY A 80 -3.46 4.45 -15.53
C GLY A 80 -4.10 4.14 -16.87
N VAL A 81 -5.41 3.86 -16.92
CA VAL A 81 -6.08 3.48 -18.18
C VAL A 81 -6.01 4.56 -19.24
N PHE A 82 -6.08 5.84 -18.85
CA PHE A 82 -6.06 6.94 -19.81
C PHE A 82 -4.68 7.17 -20.43
N VAL A 83 -3.60 6.99 -19.64
CA VAL A 83 -2.22 7.18 -20.13
C VAL A 83 -1.67 5.93 -20.82
N THR A 84 -1.82 4.76 -20.20
CA THR A 84 -1.14 3.54 -20.67
C THR A 84 -1.79 2.97 -21.92
N THR A 85 -3.12 3.10 -22.07
CA THR A 85 -3.84 2.61 -23.25
C THR A 85 -3.32 3.25 -24.53
N GLY A 86 -3.09 4.56 -24.53
CA GLY A 86 -2.56 5.27 -25.70
C GLY A 86 -1.14 4.83 -26.06
N HIS A 87 -0.31 4.59 -25.06
CA HIS A 87 1.06 4.08 -25.26
C HIS A 87 1.06 2.64 -25.80
N ALA A 88 0.24 1.77 -25.21
CA ALA A 88 0.09 0.38 -25.65
C ALA A 88 -0.50 0.27 -27.06
N ALA A 89 -1.48 1.11 -27.39
CA ALA A 89 -2.05 1.20 -28.73
C ALA A 89 -1.01 1.63 -29.77
N ARG A 90 -0.20 2.64 -29.44
CA ARG A 90 0.80 3.17 -30.38
C ARG A 90 1.98 2.22 -30.61
N LEU A 91 2.46 1.53 -29.58
CA LEU A 91 3.73 0.81 -29.63
C LEU A 91 3.63 -0.72 -29.66
N LEU A 92 2.54 -1.32 -29.15
CA LEU A 92 2.47 -2.77 -28.95
C LEU A 92 1.42 -3.42 -29.86
N ALA A 93 0.15 -3.04 -29.74
CA ALA A 93 -0.95 -3.82 -30.32
C ALA A 93 -1.73 -3.12 -31.46
N GLY A 94 -1.61 -1.80 -31.61
CA GLY A 94 -2.38 -1.07 -32.63
C GLY A 94 -3.89 -1.22 -32.41
N PRO A 95 -4.70 -1.43 -33.47
CA PRO A 95 -6.15 -1.59 -33.35
C PRO A 95 -6.58 -2.86 -32.58
N SER A 96 -5.66 -3.83 -32.37
CA SER A 96 -5.96 -5.06 -31.62
C SER A 96 -5.90 -4.92 -30.10
N VAL A 97 -5.64 -3.71 -29.57
CA VAL A 97 -5.66 -3.41 -28.12
C VAL A 97 -6.94 -3.86 -27.44
N VAL A 98 -8.09 -3.75 -28.10
CA VAL A 98 -9.39 -4.17 -27.54
C VAL A 98 -9.38 -5.66 -27.19
N LEU A 99 -8.78 -6.51 -28.04
CA LEU A 99 -8.69 -7.94 -27.80
C LEU A 99 -7.76 -8.25 -26.62
N SER A 100 -6.65 -7.51 -26.51
CA SER A 100 -5.74 -7.62 -25.36
C SER A 100 -6.43 -7.28 -24.03
N TYR A 101 -7.22 -6.19 -24.00
CA TYR A 101 -8.02 -5.84 -22.83
C TYR A 101 -9.12 -6.85 -22.52
N ALA A 102 -9.75 -7.45 -23.54
CA ALA A 102 -10.76 -8.48 -23.33
C ALA A 102 -10.17 -9.72 -22.64
N ILE A 103 -9.00 -10.18 -23.09
CA ILE A 103 -8.29 -11.32 -22.47
C ILE A 103 -7.83 -10.97 -21.04
N ALA A 104 -7.26 -9.78 -20.84
CA ALA A 104 -6.85 -9.32 -19.52
C ALA A 104 -8.05 -9.22 -18.55
N GLY A 105 -9.19 -8.72 -19.02
CA GLY A 105 -10.43 -8.66 -18.25
C GLY A 105 -10.98 -10.04 -17.89
N PHE A 106 -10.88 -11.01 -18.80
CA PHE A 106 -11.27 -12.39 -18.51
C PHE A 106 -10.38 -13.02 -17.42
N CYS A 107 -9.07 -12.84 -17.50
CA CYS A 107 -8.15 -13.30 -16.45
C CYS A 107 -8.45 -12.63 -15.10
N ALA A 108 -8.72 -11.31 -15.10
CA ALA A 108 -9.08 -10.58 -13.89
C ALA A 108 -10.40 -11.07 -13.27
N LEU A 109 -11.39 -11.43 -14.10
CA LEU A 109 -12.64 -12.03 -13.63
C LEU A 109 -12.41 -13.38 -12.94
N LEU A 110 -11.57 -14.24 -13.50
CA LEU A 110 -11.22 -15.52 -12.86
C LEU A 110 -10.53 -15.30 -11.51
N SER A 111 -9.58 -14.35 -11.43
CA SER A 111 -8.95 -13.98 -10.15
C SER A 111 -9.95 -13.41 -9.15
N ALA A 112 -10.91 -12.58 -9.59
CA ALA A 112 -11.93 -12.01 -8.73
C ALA A 112 -12.88 -13.09 -8.14
N LEU A 113 -13.19 -14.13 -8.90
CA LEU A 113 -13.98 -15.26 -8.41
C LEU A 113 -13.26 -16.00 -7.27
N CYS A 114 -11.96 -16.29 -7.42
CA CYS A 114 -11.15 -16.89 -6.37
C CYS A 114 -11.06 -15.99 -5.12
N TYR A 115 -10.90 -14.67 -5.30
CA TYR A 115 -10.92 -13.73 -4.17
C TYR A 115 -12.28 -13.64 -3.49
N THR A 116 -13.37 -13.86 -4.23
CA THR A 116 -14.73 -13.86 -3.66
C THR A 116 -14.95 -15.06 -2.76
N GLU A 117 -14.45 -16.24 -3.14
CA GLU A 117 -14.48 -17.45 -2.29
C GLU A 117 -13.78 -17.20 -0.95
N PHE A 118 -12.55 -16.66 -0.98
CA PHE A 118 -11.84 -16.30 0.24
C PHE A 118 -12.53 -15.21 1.08
N ALA A 119 -13.18 -14.24 0.43
CA ALA A 119 -13.90 -13.17 1.14
C ALA A 119 -15.16 -13.67 1.86
N VAL A 120 -15.81 -14.73 1.35
CA VAL A 120 -16.96 -15.37 2.00
C VAL A 120 -16.50 -16.23 3.19
N ASP A 121 -15.41 -16.96 3.04
CA ASP A 121 -14.86 -17.81 4.11
C ASP A 121 -14.26 -17.00 5.27
N MET A 122 -13.63 -15.86 4.97
CA MET A 122 -12.96 -15.01 5.96
C MET A 122 -13.43 -13.55 5.88
N PRO A 123 -14.52 -13.18 6.58
CA PRO A 123 -15.04 -11.81 6.59
C PRO A 123 -14.25 -10.91 7.56
N VAL A 124 -12.93 -10.86 7.42
CA VAL A 124 -12.01 -10.05 8.23
C VAL A 124 -11.51 -8.85 7.44
N ALA A 125 -11.35 -7.71 8.14
CA ALA A 125 -10.80 -6.50 7.56
C ALA A 125 -9.26 -6.59 7.49
N GLY A 126 -8.75 -7.36 6.51
CA GLY A 126 -7.30 -7.60 6.34
C GLY A 126 -6.82 -7.77 4.89
N GLY A 127 -7.73 -8.01 3.94
CA GLY A 127 -7.39 -8.18 2.52
C GLY A 127 -6.47 -9.38 2.27
N ALA A 128 -5.72 -9.33 1.15
CA ALA A 128 -4.86 -10.44 0.70
C ALA A 128 -3.78 -10.86 1.70
N PHE A 129 -3.30 -9.93 2.53
CA PHE A 129 -2.28 -10.22 3.56
C PHE A 129 -2.80 -11.20 4.62
N SER A 130 -4.01 -11.00 5.12
CA SER A 130 -4.64 -11.88 6.11
C SER A 130 -4.90 -13.28 5.53
N TYR A 131 -5.36 -13.37 4.28
CA TYR A 131 -5.58 -14.66 3.61
C TYR A 131 -4.29 -15.49 3.52
N ILE A 132 -3.20 -14.88 3.05
CA ILE A 132 -1.89 -15.56 2.93
C ILE A 132 -1.35 -15.99 4.30
N ARG A 133 -1.56 -15.16 5.32
CA ARG A 133 -1.14 -15.45 6.69
C ARG A 133 -1.79 -16.70 7.26
N VAL A 134 -3.08 -16.87 7.01
CA VAL A 134 -3.84 -18.04 7.48
C VAL A 134 -3.45 -19.28 6.70
N THR A 135 -3.33 -19.19 5.37
CA THR A 135 -3.14 -20.39 4.52
C THR A 135 -1.69 -20.86 4.47
N LEU A 136 -0.73 -19.93 4.40
CA LEU A 136 0.69 -20.23 4.13
C LEU A 136 1.63 -19.91 5.31
N GLY A 137 1.12 -19.28 6.37
CA GLY A 137 1.91 -18.91 7.56
C GLY A 137 2.55 -17.52 7.46
N GLU A 138 3.32 -17.16 8.49
CA GLU A 138 3.74 -15.77 8.71
C GLU A 138 4.91 -15.33 7.78
N PHE A 139 5.82 -16.23 7.38
CA PHE A 139 6.92 -15.89 6.46
C PHE A 139 6.43 -15.46 5.05
N PRO A 140 5.62 -16.26 4.32
CA PRO A 140 5.07 -15.83 3.04
C PRO A 140 4.11 -14.65 3.19
N ALA A 141 3.40 -14.52 4.32
CA ALA A 141 2.60 -13.34 4.61
C ALA A 141 3.43 -12.07 4.77
N PHE A 142 4.60 -12.15 5.40
CA PHE A 142 5.52 -11.02 5.49
C PHE A 142 6.02 -10.57 4.11
N LEU A 143 6.42 -11.51 3.25
CA LEU A 143 6.81 -11.20 1.87
C LEU A 143 5.65 -10.60 1.07
N ALA A 144 4.45 -11.15 1.19
CA ALA A 144 3.26 -10.61 0.55
C ALA A 144 2.92 -9.21 1.05
N GLY A 145 3.02 -8.95 2.36
CA GLY A 145 2.82 -7.63 2.94
C GLY A 145 3.87 -6.61 2.47
N ALA A 146 5.14 -7.01 2.40
CA ALA A 146 6.21 -6.17 1.86
C ALA A 146 5.97 -5.83 0.37
N ASN A 147 5.57 -6.82 -0.44
CA ASN A 147 5.19 -6.61 -1.83
C ASN A 147 4.00 -5.65 -1.96
N LEU A 148 2.97 -5.85 -1.13
CA LEU A 148 1.76 -5.03 -1.16
C LEU A 148 2.08 -3.57 -0.82
N ILE A 149 2.93 -3.30 0.16
CA ILE A 149 3.40 -1.94 0.48
C ILE A 149 4.17 -1.34 -0.70
N ALA A 150 5.09 -2.10 -1.31
CA ALA A 150 5.85 -1.64 -2.46
C ALA A 150 4.94 -1.32 -3.67
N GLU A 151 3.93 -2.15 -3.91
CA GLU A 151 2.93 -1.95 -4.95
C GLU A 151 2.09 -0.70 -4.70
N TYR A 152 1.64 -0.45 -3.47
CA TYR A 152 0.93 0.79 -3.12
C TYR A 152 1.78 2.03 -3.34
N VAL A 153 3.07 1.98 -2.97
CA VAL A 153 4.00 3.11 -3.21
C VAL A 153 4.18 3.35 -4.71
N LEU A 154 4.40 2.29 -5.50
CA LEU A 154 4.55 2.40 -6.95
C LEU A 154 3.27 2.92 -7.62
N SER A 155 2.10 2.44 -7.18
CA SER A 155 0.80 2.86 -7.69
C SER A 155 0.54 4.34 -7.41
N ASN A 156 0.76 4.81 -6.17
CA ASN A 156 0.63 6.23 -5.82
C ASN A 156 1.56 7.12 -6.65
N ALA A 157 2.81 6.68 -6.86
CA ALA A 157 3.75 7.40 -7.71
C ALA A 157 3.30 7.44 -9.18
N ALA A 158 2.78 6.33 -9.71
CA ALA A 158 2.28 6.24 -11.08
C ALA A 158 1.05 7.15 -11.30
N VAL A 159 0.09 7.14 -10.38
CA VAL A 159 -1.11 7.99 -10.44
C VAL A 159 -0.73 9.47 -10.38
N ALA A 160 0.15 9.87 -9.46
CA ALA A 160 0.59 11.25 -9.35
C ALA A 160 1.28 11.73 -10.63
N ARG A 161 2.13 10.91 -11.25
CA ARG A 161 2.78 11.23 -12.54
C ARG A 161 1.78 11.30 -13.70
N GLY A 162 0.77 10.42 -13.72
CA GLY A 162 -0.30 10.49 -14.71
C GLY A 162 -1.08 11.80 -14.59
N PHE A 163 -1.41 12.20 -13.37
CA PHE A 163 -2.13 13.45 -13.11
C PHE A 163 -1.34 14.69 -13.52
N THR A 164 -0.04 14.77 -13.21
CA THR A 164 0.78 15.93 -13.61
C THR A 164 0.91 16.05 -15.13
N ALA A 165 0.98 14.92 -15.85
CA ALA A 165 1.01 14.92 -17.30
C ALA A 165 -0.30 15.49 -17.90
N TYR A 166 -1.45 15.10 -17.37
CA TYR A 166 -2.75 15.65 -17.79
C TYR A 166 -2.93 17.11 -17.40
N LEU A 167 -2.49 17.52 -16.21
CA LEU A 167 -2.57 18.91 -15.78
C LEU A 167 -1.71 19.82 -16.69
N GLY A 168 -0.53 19.36 -17.09
CA GLY A 168 0.35 20.08 -18.01
C GLY A 168 -0.29 20.31 -19.39
N THR A 169 -1.01 19.31 -19.92
CA THR A 169 -1.73 19.47 -21.20
C THR A 169 -2.98 20.35 -21.06
N ALA A 170 -3.71 20.26 -19.94
CA ALA A 170 -4.88 21.09 -19.67
C ALA A 170 -4.54 22.59 -19.55
N LEU A 171 -3.36 22.94 -19.02
CA LEU A 171 -2.89 24.32 -18.90
C LEU A 171 -2.32 24.89 -20.21
N GLY A 172 -2.36 24.15 -21.33
CA GLY A 172 -1.91 24.63 -22.64
C GLY A 172 -0.40 24.89 -22.73
N LEU A 173 0.40 24.35 -21.81
CA LEU A 173 1.85 24.51 -21.83
C LEU A 173 2.44 23.70 -23.02
N PRO A 174 3.24 24.32 -23.90
CA PRO A 174 3.84 23.63 -25.03
C PRO A 174 4.96 22.70 -24.54
N GLY A 175 4.56 21.48 -24.19
CA GLY A 175 5.43 20.33 -23.97
C GLY A 175 5.29 19.68 -22.59
N PRO A 176 5.36 18.34 -22.50
CA PRO A 176 5.34 17.57 -21.25
C PRO A 176 6.60 17.78 -20.37
N THR A 177 7.52 18.67 -20.76
CA THR A 177 8.89 18.74 -20.25
C THR A 177 9.20 20.03 -19.47
N ARG A 178 8.30 21.03 -19.42
CA ARG A 178 8.54 22.30 -18.70
C ARG A 178 8.21 22.25 -17.20
N LEU A 179 7.35 21.32 -16.78
CA LEU A 179 7.02 21.07 -15.37
C LEU A 179 7.95 20.03 -14.72
N ARG A 180 8.81 19.40 -15.53
CA ARG A 180 9.81 18.41 -15.12
C ARG A 180 11.16 19.06 -14.99
N ILE A 181 11.77 18.95 -13.81
CA ILE A 181 13.13 19.40 -13.59
C ILE A 181 14.05 18.33 -14.18
N THR A 182 14.71 18.65 -15.29
CA THR A 182 15.71 17.79 -15.93
C THR A 182 17.09 18.08 -15.32
N ILE A 183 17.57 17.20 -14.45
CA ILE A 183 18.89 17.27 -13.82
C ILE A 183 19.92 16.49 -14.67
N ARG A 184 20.66 17.18 -15.54
CA ARG A 184 21.66 16.62 -16.50
C ARG A 184 22.70 15.60 -15.96
N THR A 185 22.73 15.29 -14.67
CA THR A 185 23.64 14.33 -14.03
C THR A 185 23.14 12.88 -13.96
N LEU A 186 21.90 12.58 -14.39
CA LEU A 186 21.33 11.22 -14.38
C LEU A 186 21.18 10.61 -15.79
N PRO A 187 21.30 9.27 -15.96
CA PRO A 187 21.14 8.57 -17.23
C PRO A 187 19.81 8.89 -17.93
N ASP A 188 19.83 8.92 -19.27
CA ASP A 188 18.65 9.18 -20.10
C ASP A 188 17.50 8.23 -19.74
N GLY A 189 16.35 8.79 -19.39
CA GLY A 189 15.17 8.07 -18.91
C GLY A 189 14.84 8.27 -17.42
N TYR A 190 15.85 8.48 -16.56
CA TYR A 190 15.65 8.78 -15.13
C TYR A 190 15.73 10.28 -14.80
N ASN A 191 16.12 11.07 -15.79
CA ASN A 191 16.43 12.49 -15.69
C ASN A 191 15.16 13.39 -15.69
N GLN A 192 14.03 12.90 -15.22
CA GLN A 192 12.76 13.63 -15.30
C GLN A 192 12.10 13.58 -13.92
N MET A 193 12.57 14.42 -13.00
CA MET A 193 11.93 14.57 -11.69
C MET A 193 10.69 15.46 -11.84
N ASP A 194 9.54 14.93 -11.43
CA ASP A 194 8.26 15.64 -11.34
C ASP A 194 8.06 16.16 -9.90
N PRO A 195 8.56 17.35 -9.53
CA PRO A 195 8.41 17.90 -8.18
C PRO A 195 6.94 18.14 -7.82
N ILE A 196 6.10 18.44 -8.81
CA ILE A 196 4.66 18.65 -8.63
C ILE A 196 3.96 17.34 -8.23
N ALA A 197 4.40 16.19 -8.75
CA ALA A 197 3.84 14.90 -8.36
C ALA A 197 4.14 14.60 -6.88
N VAL A 198 5.37 14.91 -6.43
CA VAL A 198 5.77 14.77 -5.02
C VAL A 198 4.96 15.71 -4.12
N ALA A 199 4.82 16.98 -4.52
CA ALA A 199 4.00 17.96 -3.79
C ALA A 199 2.53 17.52 -3.69
N LEU A 200 1.98 16.95 -4.76
CA LEU A 200 0.61 16.46 -4.79
C LEU A 200 0.42 15.24 -3.87
N ILE A 201 1.36 14.29 -3.87
CA ILE A 201 1.35 13.15 -2.93
C ILE A 201 1.45 13.65 -1.48
N LEU A 202 2.35 14.60 -1.18
CA LEU A 202 2.51 15.17 0.16
C LEU A 202 1.24 15.88 0.61
N LEU A 203 0.61 16.68 -0.27
CA LEU A 203 -0.64 17.36 0.02
C LEU A 203 -1.78 16.37 0.29
N LEU A 204 -1.94 15.34 -0.54
CA LEU A 204 -2.93 14.28 -0.30
C LEU A 204 -2.68 13.56 1.03
N THR A 205 -1.42 13.24 1.32
CA THR A 205 -1.03 12.59 2.59
C THR A 205 -1.36 13.47 3.79
N LEU A 206 -1.08 14.78 3.71
CA LEU A 206 -1.43 15.74 4.77
C LEU A 206 -2.93 15.88 4.95
N VAL A 207 -3.70 15.96 3.85
CA VAL A 207 -5.16 16.02 3.90
C VAL A 207 -5.74 14.78 4.57
N ILE A 208 -5.27 13.59 4.18
CA ILE A 208 -5.70 12.33 4.79
C ILE A 208 -5.35 12.31 6.29
N CYS A 209 -4.13 12.69 6.65
CA CYS A 209 -3.69 12.74 8.05
C CYS A 209 -4.53 13.72 8.88
N TYR A 210 -4.88 14.89 8.31
CA TYR A 210 -5.73 15.88 8.98
C TYR A 210 -7.18 15.40 9.14
N ARG A 211 -7.71 14.64 8.17
CA ARG A 211 -9.06 14.10 8.21
C ARG A 211 -9.21 12.88 9.11
N CYS A 212 -8.11 12.19 9.41
CA CYS A 212 -8.08 11.01 10.29
C CYS A 212 -7.82 11.37 11.77
N LYS A 213 -7.68 12.66 12.08
CA LYS A 213 -7.48 13.21 13.42
C LYS A 213 -8.78 13.71 13.99
#